data_AF-D8MPA4-F1
#
_entry.id   AF-D8MPA4-F1
#
_cell.length_a   1.000
_cell.length_b   1.000
_cell.length_c   1.000
_cell.angle_alpha   90.00
_cell.angle_beta   90.00
_cell.angle_gamma   90.00
#
_symmetry.space_group_name_H-M   'P 1'
#
loop_
_entity.id
_entity.type
_entity.pdbx_description
1 polymer ?
#
loop_
_entity_poly.entity_id
_entity_poly.type
_entity_poly.pdbx_seq_one_letter_code
_entity_poly.pdbx_strand_id
1 'polypeptide(L)'
;MSDTAEQLASQAIEKVNELKELAINADVALSDAQSQIEGYFNQVGELESKVDDLENRCEVYRNEILTDSEMIGLAIEIMDKIKSKNDSGVFTMPIDEQNQLNETLMYLKQRKESIEQYRTATDPKPRTYEQYRNP
;
A
#
# COMPACT_ATOMS: atom_id res chain seq x y z
N MET A 1 -79.39 0.59 -16.26
CA MET A 1 -78.44 -0.45 -15.77
C MET A 1 -77.32 -0.74 -16.79
N SER A 2 -77.51 -0.55 -18.11
CA SER A 2 -76.48 -0.76 -19.13
C SER A 2 -75.26 0.18 -18.98
N ASP A 3 -75.51 1.48 -18.83
CA ASP A 3 -74.46 2.51 -18.84
C ASP A 3 -73.43 2.37 -17.71
N THR A 4 -73.85 1.87 -16.54
CA THR A 4 -72.96 1.66 -15.39
C THR A 4 -72.02 0.48 -15.61
N ALA A 5 -72.49 -0.59 -16.27
CA ALA A 5 -71.66 -1.75 -16.57
C ALA A 5 -70.60 -1.43 -17.64
N GLU A 6 -70.97 -0.66 -18.66
CA GLU A 6 -70.04 -0.20 -19.70
C GLU A 6 -68.98 0.78 -19.16
N GLN A 7 -69.36 1.67 -18.24
CA GLN A 7 -68.42 2.57 -17.56
C GLN A 7 -67.42 1.79 -16.69
N LEU A 8 -67.90 0.80 -15.91
CA LEU A 8 -67.03 -0.05 -15.10
C LEU A 8 -66.07 -0.88 -15.97
N ALA A 9 -66.55 -1.41 -17.10
CA ALA A 9 -65.71 -2.15 -18.04
C ALA A 9 -64.61 -1.24 -18.65
N SER A 10 -64.96 -0.01 -19.02
CA SER A 10 -63.99 0.96 -19.57
C SER A 10 -62.91 1.33 -18.54
N GLN A 11 -63.31 1.60 -17.29
CA GLN A 11 -62.37 1.86 -16.19
C GLN A 11 -61.46 0.67 -15.91
N ALA A 12 -62.00 -0.56 -15.96
CA ALA A 12 -61.20 -1.76 -15.79
C ALA A 12 -60.15 -1.92 -16.90
N ILE A 13 -60.50 -1.64 -18.16
CA ILE A 13 -59.57 -1.68 -19.29
C ILE A 13 -58.46 -0.63 -19.12
N GLU A 14 -58.82 0.60 -18.74
CA GLU A 14 -57.85 1.66 -18.47
C GLU A 14 -56.86 1.25 -17.38
N LYS A 15 -57.36 0.72 -16.25
CA LYS A 15 -56.49 0.20 -15.17
C LYS A 15 -55.61 -0.96 -15.59
N VAL A 16 -56.10 -1.86 -16.44
CA VAL A 16 -55.26 -2.94 -16.99
C VAL A 16 -54.14 -2.38 -17.87
N ASN A 17 -54.41 -1.33 -18.65
CA ASN A 17 -53.38 -0.70 -19.48
C ASN A 17 -52.35 0.05 -18.64
N GLU A 18 -52.76 0.82 -17.63
CA GLU A 18 -51.85 1.45 -16.66
C GLU A 18 -50.93 0.41 -15.99
N LEU A 19 -51.49 -0.72 -15.55
CA LEU A 19 -50.72 -1.80 -14.93
C LEU A 19 -49.71 -2.43 -15.89
N LYS A 20 -50.05 -2.57 -17.18
CA LYS A 20 -49.11 -3.07 -18.19
C LYS A 20 -47.95 -2.11 -18.41
N GLU A 21 -48.22 -0.82 -18.49
CA GLU A 21 -47.18 0.21 -18.64
C GLU A 21 -46.25 0.23 -17.42
N LEU A 22 -46.81 0.15 -16.20
CA LEU A 22 -46.04 0.04 -14.97
C LEU A 22 -45.17 -1.22 -14.96
N ALA A 23 -45.69 -2.36 -15.40
CA ALA A 23 -44.91 -3.60 -15.48
C ALA A 23 -43.74 -3.49 -16.46
N ILE A 24 -43.95 -2.88 -17.64
CA ILE A 24 -42.89 -2.65 -18.62
C ILE A 24 -41.80 -1.73 -18.04
N ASN A 25 -42.21 -0.62 -17.41
CA ASN A 25 -41.27 0.33 -16.81
C ASN A 25 -40.47 -0.31 -15.66
N ALA A 26 -41.12 -1.16 -14.85
CA ALA A 26 -40.45 -1.91 -13.79
C ALA A 26 -39.41 -2.90 -14.33
N ASP A 27 -39.71 -3.58 -15.43
CA ASP A 27 -38.79 -4.51 -16.09
C ASP A 27 -37.54 -3.80 -16.64
N VAL A 28 -37.74 -2.64 -17.29
CA VAL A 28 -36.63 -1.78 -17.74
C VAL A 28 -35.76 -1.32 -16.57
N ALA A 29 -36.39 -0.79 -15.50
CA ALA A 29 -35.66 -0.34 -14.32
C ALA A 29 -34.88 -1.49 -13.64
N LEU A 30 -35.43 -2.71 -13.64
CA LEU A 30 -34.75 -3.89 -13.12
C LEU A 30 -33.53 -4.26 -13.98
N SER A 31 -33.67 -4.24 -15.30
CA SER A 31 -32.55 -4.50 -16.23
C SER A 31 -31.42 -3.48 -16.07
N ASP A 32 -31.77 -2.19 -15.91
CA ASP A 32 -30.79 -1.13 -15.68
C ASP A 32 -30.08 -1.32 -14.34
N ALA A 33 -30.81 -1.66 -13.27
CA ALA A 33 -30.23 -1.95 -11.97
C ALA A 33 -29.30 -3.17 -11.99
N GLN A 34 -29.67 -4.23 -12.71
CA GLN A 34 -28.80 -5.41 -12.91
C GLN A 34 -27.50 -5.03 -13.62
N SER A 35 -27.58 -4.22 -14.68
CA SER A 35 -26.42 -3.74 -15.41
C SER A 35 -25.50 -2.88 -14.54
N GLN A 36 -26.07 -2.02 -13.69
CA GLN A 36 -25.30 -1.22 -12.73
C GLN A 36 -24.61 -2.09 -11.68
N ILE A 37 -25.31 -3.09 -11.14
CA ILE A 37 -24.76 -4.03 -10.16
C ILE A 37 -23.58 -4.79 -10.76
N GLU A 38 -23.70 -5.30 -11.99
CA GLU A 38 -22.59 -5.96 -12.70
C GLU A 38 -21.40 -5.00 -12.89
N GLY A 39 -21.68 -3.76 -13.26
CA GLY A 39 -20.67 -2.70 -13.35
C GLY A 39 -19.93 -2.48 -12.03
N TYR A 40 -20.65 -2.41 -10.90
CA TYR A 40 -20.04 -2.27 -9.58
C TYR A 40 -19.24 -3.51 -9.17
N PHE A 41 -19.71 -4.72 -9.47
CA PHE A 41 -18.95 -5.94 -9.19
C PHE A 41 -17.61 -5.95 -9.94
N ASN A 42 -17.61 -5.53 -11.21
CA ASN A 42 -16.36 -5.42 -11.98
C ASN A 42 -15.42 -4.36 -11.39
N GLN A 43 -15.95 -3.19 -11.00
CA GLN A 43 -15.16 -2.14 -10.35
C GLN A 43 -14.54 -2.60 -9.03
N VAL A 44 -15.30 -3.35 -8.21
CA VAL A 44 -14.80 -3.92 -6.96
C VAL A 44 -13.65 -4.90 -7.25
N GLY A 45 -13.82 -5.81 -8.21
CA GLY A 45 -12.76 -6.75 -8.58
C GLY A 45 -11.48 -6.06 -9.10
N GLU A 46 -11.61 -4.99 -9.88
CA GLU A 46 -10.46 -4.18 -10.30
C GLU A 46 -9.76 -3.48 -9.14
N LEU A 47 -10.53 -2.99 -8.15
CA LEU A 47 -9.98 -2.34 -6.98
C LEU A 47 -9.27 -3.34 -6.06
N GLU A 48 -9.84 -4.53 -5.85
CA GLU A 48 -9.21 -5.62 -5.11
C GLU A 48 -7.86 -5.99 -5.75
N SER A 49 -7.83 -6.20 -7.07
CA SER A 49 -6.57 -6.47 -7.78
C SER A 49 -5.53 -5.35 -7.64
N LYS A 50 -5.96 -4.08 -7.65
CA LYS A 50 -5.04 -2.95 -7.45
C LYS A 50 -4.51 -2.87 -6.01
N VAL A 51 -5.31 -3.26 -5.02
CA VAL A 51 -4.88 -3.32 -3.62
C VAL A 51 -3.81 -4.40 -3.48
N ASP A 52 -4.05 -5.60 -3.99
CA ASP A 52 -3.08 -6.70 -3.96
C ASP A 52 -1.74 -6.31 -4.62
N ASP A 53 -1.79 -5.65 -5.78
CA ASP A 53 -0.59 -5.14 -6.45
C ASP A 53 0.17 -4.10 -5.60
N LEU A 54 -0.54 -3.21 -4.91
CA LEU A 54 0.06 -2.21 -4.04
C LEU A 54 0.69 -2.84 -2.79
N GLU A 55 0.03 -3.84 -2.19
CA GLU A 55 0.57 -4.59 -1.05
C GLU A 55 1.87 -5.30 -1.42
N ASN A 56 1.88 -6.00 -2.56
CA ASN A 56 3.08 -6.66 -3.09
C ASN A 56 4.22 -5.66 -3.32
N ARG A 57 3.94 -4.48 -3.90
CA ARG A 57 4.95 -3.44 -4.12
C ARG A 57 5.47 -2.86 -2.80
N CYS A 58 4.61 -2.67 -1.81
CA CYS A 58 5.01 -2.22 -0.47
C CYS A 58 5.95 -3.24 0.19
N GLU A 59 5.68 -4.54 0.06
CA GLU A 59 6.55 -5.59 0.57
C GLU A 59 7.93 -5.57 -0.11
N VAL A 60 7.98 -5.44 -1.44
CA VAL A 60 9.23 -5.29 -2.20
C VAL A 60 10.03 -4.09 -1.70
N TYR A 61 9.42 -2.91 -1.60
CA TYR A 61 10.12 -1.71 -1.11
C TYR A 61 10.59 -1.85 0.34
N ARG A 62 9.81 -2.52 1.20
CA ARG A 62 10.22 -2.78 2.57
C ARG A 62 11.44 -3.70 2.63
N ASN A 63 11.51 -4.73 1.79
CA ASN A 63 12.67 -5.62 1.70
C ASN A 63 13.93 -4.90 1.21
N GLU A 64 13.81 -4.00 0.23
CA GLU A 64 14.91 -3.13 -0.19
C GLU A 64 15.38 -2.22 0.96
N ILE A 65 14.46 -1.60 1.71
CA ILE A 65 14.78 -0.78 2.90
C ILE A 65 15.51 -1.60 3.97
N LEU A 66 15.14 -2.87 4.18
CA LEU A 66 15.84 -3.76 5.11
C LEU A 66 17.27 -4.06 4.64
N THR A 67 17.46 -4.22 3.33
CA THR A 67 18.79 -4.41 2.72
C THR A 67 19.65 -3.16 2.91
N ASP A 68 19.09 -1.97 2.68
CA ASP A 68 19.76 -0.70 2.96
C ASP A 68 20.12 -0.54 4.43
N SER A 69 19.23 -0.94 5.35
CA SER A 69 19.49 -0.92 6.79
C SER A 69 20.72 -1.75 7.15
N GLU A 70 20.88 -2.89 6.49
CA GLU A 70 22.05 -3.74 6.70
C GLU A 70 23.34 -3.08 6.22
N MET A 71 23.34 -2.50 5.01
CA MET A 71 24.51 -1.82 4.46
C MET A 71 24.91 -0.59 5.29
N ILE A 72 23.92 0.17 5.77
CA ILE A 72 24.16 1.31 6.67
C ILE A 72 24.73 0.83 8.01
N GLY A 73 24.20 -0.28 8.55
CA GLY A 73 24.72 -0.89 9.77
C GLY A 73 26.20 -1.26 9.66
N LEU A 74 26.58 -1.90 8.55
CA LEU A 74 27.97 -2.26 8.25
C LEU A 74 28.87 -1.02 8.10
N ALA A 75 28.40 0.00 7.38
CA ALA A 75 29.15 1.24 7.19
C ALA A 75 29.42 1.95 8.54
N ILE A 76 28.40 2.06 9.40
CA ILE A 76 28.53 2.62 10.74
C ILE A 76 29.55 1.82 11.57
N GLU A 77 29.47 0.49 11.56
CA GLU A 77 30.41 -0.36 12.32
C GLU A 77 31.86 -0.13 11.88
N ILE A 78 32.12 -0.07 10.57
CA ILE A 78 33.46 0.17 10.03
C ILE A 78 33.95 1.57 10.39
N MET A 79 33.11 2.59 10.21
CA MET A 79 33.48 3.98 10.51
C MET A 79 33.72 4.20 12.01
N ASP A 80 32.90 3.62 12.89
CA ASP A 80 33.12 3.65 14.34
C ASP A 80 34.47 2.99 14.72
N LYS A 81 34.85 1.87 14.06
CA LYS A 81 36.16 1.23 14.24
C LYS A 81 37.32 2.12 13.77
N ILE A 82 37.21 2.72 12.59
CA ILE A 82 38.22 3.65 12.04
C ILE A 82 38.38 4.85 13.00
N LYS A 83 37.26 5.45 13.40
CA LYS A 83 37.24 6.56 14.36
C LYS A 83 37.92 6.18 15.67
N SER A 84 37.57 5.04 16.24
CA SER A 84 38.16 4.56 17.49
C SER A 84 39.69 4.37 17.37
N LYS A 85 40.17 3.84 16.25
CA LYS A 85 41.60 3.66 16.00
C LYS A 85 42.34 4.99 15.84
N ASN A 86 41.74 5.96 15.13
CA ASN A 86 42.25 7.32 15.05
C ASN A 86 42.32 8.00 16.43
N ASP A 87 41.22 7.94 17.19
CA ASP A 87 41.10 8.57 18.51
C ASP A 87 42.08 7.94 19.53
N SER A 88 42.40 6.65 19.37
CA SER A 88 43.40 5.94 20.17
C SER A 88 44.86 6.17 19.75
N GLY A 89 45.10 6.90 18.65
CA GLY A 89 46.44 7.17 18.12
C GLY A 89 47.11 5.98 17.43
N VAL A 90 46.37 4.92 17.09
CA VAL A 90 46.91 3.78 16.30
C VAL A 90 47.32 4.25 14.89
N PHE A 91 46.59 5.21 14.35
CA PHE A 91 46.99 6.06 13.23
C PHE A 91 46.40 7.45 13.45
N THR A 92 46.86 8.44 12.69
CA THR A 92 46.34 9.80 12.76
C THR A 92 45.94 10.26 11.37
N MET A 93 44.65 10.52 11.17
CA MET A 93 44.15 11.16 9.95
C MET A 93 44.39 12.68 10.00
N PRO A 94 44.55 13.35 8.85
CA PRO A 94 44.38 14.79 8.74
C PRO A 94 43.08 15.27 9.39
N ILE A 95 43.09 16.48 9.98
CA ILE A 95 41.94 17.03 10.70
C ILE A 95 40.69 17.10 9.80
N ASP A 96 40.85 17.46 8.53
CA ASP A 96 39.73 17.57 7.59
C ASP A 96 39.07 16.20 7.33
N GLU A 97 39.87 15.13 7.20
CA GLU A 97 39.36 13.76 7.04
C GLU A 97 38.66 13.26 8.32
N GLN A 98 39.15 13.66 9.51
CA GLN A 98 38.47 13.36 10.78
C GLN A 98 37.09 14.04 10.85
N ASN A 99 37.01 15.31 10.43
CA ASN A 99 35.75 16.05 10.39
C ASN A 99 34.77 15.39 9.41
N GLN A 100 35.22 15.05 8.21
CA GLN A 100 34.41 14.36 7.21
C GLN A 100 33.91 12.99 7.72
N LEU A 101 34.75 12.22 8.41
CA LEU A 101 34.36 10.95 9.03
C LEU A 101 33.27 11.16 10.08
N ASN A 102 33.42 12.14 10.97
CA ASN A 102 32.45 12.42 12.02
C ASN A 102 31.10 12.88 11.45
N GLU A 103 31.10 13.77 10.46
CA GLU A 103 29.88 14.25 9.79
C GLU A 103 29.16 13.11 9.05
N THR A 104 29.90 12.31 8.27
CA THR A 104 29.33 11.17 7.54
C THR A 104 28.72 10.16 8.52
N LEU A 105 29.43 9.86 9.61
CA LEU A 105 28.94 8.95 10.65
C LEU A 105 27.67 9.47 11.33
N MET A 106 27.56 10.78 11.56
CA MET A 106 26.33 11.41 12.06
C MET A 106 25.16 11.20 11.08
N TYR A 107 25.36 11.48 9.79
CA TYR A 107 24.32 11.29 8.78
C TYR A 107 23.87 9.83 8.65
N LEU A 108 24.81 8.88 8.68
CA LEU A 108 24.48 7.46 8.63
C LEU A 108 23.68 7.01 9.86
N LYS A 109 24.04 7.46 11.07
CA LYS A 109 23.30 7.16 12.29
C LYS A 109 21.86 7.70 12.24
N GLN A 110 21.69 8.95 11.77
CA GLN A 110 20.36 9.52 11.54
C GLN A 110 19.56 8.76 10.48
N ARG A 111 20.21 8.35 9.38
CA ARG A 111 19.55 7.58 8.32
C ARG A 111 19.13 6.19 8.83
N LYS A 112 19.94 5.56 9.66
CA LYS A 112 19.59 4.29 10.32
C LYS A 112 18.33 4.45 11.17
N GLU A 113 18.27 5.47 12.04
CA GLU A 113 17.08 5.75 12.85
C GLU A 113 15.82 5.96 11.97
N SER A 114 15.96 6.69 10.87
CA SER A 114 14.88 6.90 9.91
C SER A 114 14.43 5.61 9.21
N ILE A 115 15.30 4.63 9.02
CA ILE A 115 14.95 3.36 8.36
C ILE A 115 14.35 2.36 9.36
N GLU A 116 14.78 2.38 10.62
CA GLU A 116 14.27 1.48 11.68
C GLU A 116 12.75 1.61 11.89
N GLN A 117 12.13 2.74 11.52
CA GLN A 117 10.67 2.91 11.58
C GLN A 117 9.89 1.95 10.65
N TYR A 118 10.52 1.44 9.59
CA TYR A 118 9.89 0.50 8.63
C TYR A 118 10.04 -0.96 9.05
N ARG A 119 10.73 -1.21 10.17
CA ARG A 119 10.99 -2.55 10.68
C ARG A 119 9.86 -3.01 11.59
N THR A 120 9.59 -4.29 11.54
CA THR A 120 8.67 -4.99 12.44
C THR A 120 9.47 -5.75 13.50
N ALA A 121 8.79 -6.18 14.56
CA ALA A 121 9.42 -6.93 15.65
C ALA A 121 10.04 -8.27 15.20
N THR A 122 9.58 -8.82 14.07
CA THR A 122 10.06 -10.10 13.52
C THR A 122 11.25 -9.93 12.57
N ASP A 123 11.63 -8.70 12.20
CA ASP A 123 12.71 -8.51 11.23
C ASP A 123 14.08 -8.81 11.83
N PRO A 124 14.97 -9.48 11.08
CA PRO A 124 16.32 -9.74 11.54
C PRO A 124 17.08 -8.43 11.72
N LYS A 125 17.80 -8.30 12.84
CA LYS A 125 18.69 -7.14 13.08
C LYS A 125 19.80 -7.08 12.01
N PRO A 126 20.27 -5.87 11.62
CA PRO A 126 21.40 -5.72 10.74
C PRO A 126 22.56 -6.57 11.22
N ARG A 127 23.13 -7.36 10.32
CA ARG A 127 24.29 -8.20 10.61
C ARG A 127 25.50 -7.31 10.92
N THR A 128 26.32 -7.79 11.85
CA THR A 128 27.67 -7.25 12.05
C THR A 128 28.59 -7.68 10.91
N TYR A 129 29.71 -6.99 10.73
CA TYR A 129 30.71 -7.33 9.72
C TYR A 129 31.19 -8.79 9.82
N GLU A 130 31.39 -9.28 11.04
CA GLU A 130 31.84 -10.66 11.27
C GLU A 130 30.79 -11.69 10.85
N GLN A 131 29.51 -11.40 11.07
CA GLN A 131 28.39 -12.23 10.62
C GLN A 131 28.23 -12.21 9.10
N TYR A 132 28.56 -11.10 8.44
CA TYR A 132 28.56 -11.03 6.97
C TYR A 132 29.71 -11.86 6.36
N ARG A 133 30.88 -11.84 7.01
CA ARG A 133 32.08 -12.55 6.54
C ARG A 133 31.98 -14.07 6.71
N ASN A 134 31.22 -14.53 7.68
CA ASN A 134 31.02 -15.95 7.99
C ASN A 134 29.51 -16.29 7.94
N PRO A 135 28.92 -16.41 6.74
CA PRO A 135 27.49 -16.61 6.54
C PRO A 135 26.98 -17.97 7.02
#